data_AF-A0A9D7D9J0-F1
#
_entry.id   AF-A0A9D7D9J0-F1
#
_cell.length_a   1.000
_cell.length_b   1.000
_cell.length_c   1.000
_cell.angle_alpha   90.00
_cell.angle_beta   90.00
_cell.angle_gamma   90.00
#
_symmetry.space_group_name_H-M   'P 1'
#
loop_
_entity.id
_entity.type
_entity.pdbx_description
1 polymer ?
#
loop_
_entity_poly.entity_id
_entity_poly.type
_entity_poly.pdbx_seq_one_letter_code
_entity_poly.pdbx_strand_id
1 'polypeptide(L)'
;MPVVLRHNESLELNVAEYHGAVTAGELQAVASYLAGHPSFLKCDCLSLVFPGGHFDTVTLETLNEIFGAYKALYEPMSFQIIRRSAWICFSPAAQAHVDHWSGKREARAAMSTTLQQFASFEEAGDWLVLSEAETLALQTGVGF
;
A
#
# COMPACT_ATOMS: atom_id res chain seq x y z
N MET A 1 6.92 -2.01 -15.98
CA MET A 1 7.28 -1.94 -14.55
C MET A 1 6.09 -2.48 -13.79
N PRO A 2 6.25 -3.55 -12.99
CA PRO A 2 5.12 -4.19 -12.33
C PRO A 2 4.73 -3.52 -11.02
N VAL A 3 5.52 -2.57 -10.52
CA VAL A 3 5.10 -1.68 -9.43
C VAL A 3 5.30 -0.22 -9.84
N VAL A 4 4.27 0.61 -9.64
CA VAL A 4 4.31 2.07 -9.88
C VAL A 4 3.89 2.76 -8.59
N LEU A 5 4.72 3.67 -8.10
CA LEU A 5 4.38 4.52 -6.96
C LEU A 5 4.12 5.95 -7.44
N ARG A 6 2.94 6.46 -7.15
CA ARG A 6 2.51 7.83 -7.41
C ARG A 6 2.29 8.57 -6.11
N HIS A 7 2.42 9.88 -6.15
CA HIS A 7 2.27 10.72 -4.98
C HIS A 7 1.46 11.97 -5.34
N ASN A 8 0.45 12.26 -4.53
CA ASN A 8 -0.29 13.51 -4.60
C ASN A 8 -0.02 14.30 -3.31
N GLU A 9 0.73 15.39 -3.47
CA GLU A 9 1.16 16.24 -2.37
C GLU A 9 -0.01 16.97 -1.71
N SER A 10 -1.01 17.41 -2.49
CA SER A 10 -2.17 18.13 -1.96
C SER A 10 -3.06 17.25 -1.08
N LEU A 11 -3.11 15.95 -1.37
CA LEU A 11 -3.88 14.97 -0.60
C LEU A 11 -3.04 14.26 0.47
N GLU A 12 -1.73 14.54 0.54
CA GLU A 12 -0.77 13.78 1.34
C GLU A 12 -0.98 12.26 1.20
N LEU A 13 -1.14 11.79 -0.04
CA LEU A 13 -1.55 10.43 -0.38
C LEU A 13 -0.61 9.81 -1.41
N ASN A 14 -0.16 8.59 -1.12
CA ASN A 14 0.55 7.74 -2.07
C ASN A 14 -0.42 6.75 -2.74
N VAL A 15 -0.16 6.43 -4.00
CA VAL A 15 -0.83 5.33 -4.71
C VAL A 15 0.23 4.35 -5.18
N ALA A 16 0.16 3.11 -4.70
CA ALA A 16 1.02 2.01 -5.12
C ALA A 16 0.23 1.06 -6.02
N GLU A 17 0.58 1.01 -7.30
CA GLU A 17 -0.06 0.16 -8.29
C GLU A 17 0.79 -1.08 -8.56
N TYR A 18 0.17 -2.26 -8.51
CA TYR A 18 0.80 -3.55 -8.80
C TYR A 18 0.18 -4.17 -10.06
N HIS A 19 1.02 -4.47 -11.03
CA HIS A 19 0.65 -4.93 -12.38
C HIS A 19 1.47 -6.17 -12.77
N GLY A 20 0.83 -7.18 -13.36
CA GLY A 20 1.54 -8.39 -13.84
C GLY A 20 2.28 -9.16 -12.73
N ALA A 21 3.37 -9.83 -13.10
CA ALA A 21 4.20 -10.57 -12.14
C ALA A 21 5.02 -9.62 -11.27
N VAL A 22 4.74 -9.60 -9.96
CA VAL A 22 5.51 -8.84 -8.98
C VAL A 22 6.40 -9.79 -8.18
N THR A 23 7.68 -9.47 -8.11
CA THR A 23 8.72 -10.25 -7.44
C THR A 23 9.08 -9.66 -6.07
N ALA A 24 9.75 -10.46 -5.24
CA ALA A 24 10.27 -9.99 -3.96
C ALA A 24 11.28 -8.84 -4.14
N GLY A 25 12.10 -8.89 -5.20
CA GLY A 25 13.06 -7.82 -5.52
C GLY A 25 12.38 -6.50 -5.82
N GLU A 26 11.22 -6.51 -6.49
CA GLU A 26 10.45 -5.29 -6.76
C GLU A 26 9.81 -4.73 -5.50
N LEU A 27 9.27 -5.58 -4.62
CA LEU A 27 8.76 -5.14 -3.33
C LEU A 27 9.86 -4.55 -2.44
N GLN A 28 11.06 -5.13 -2.46
CA GLN A 28 12.23 -4.59 -1.75
C GLN A 28 12.68 -3.25 -2.35
N ALA A 29 12.67 -3.12 -3.68
CA ALA A 29 13.01 -1.86 -4.35
C ALA A 29 12.06 -0.73 -3.92
N VAL A 30 10.76 -1.01 -3.77
CA VAL A 30 9.79 -0.03 -3.23
C VAL A 30 10.15 0.37 -1.80
N ALA A 31 10.45 -0.61 -0.93
CA ALA A 31 10.85 -0.32 0.45
C ALA A 31 12.12 0.54 0.52
N SER A 32 13.14 0.22 -0.29
CA SER A 32 14.37 1.02 -0.39
C SER A 32 14.11 2.43 -0.93
N TYR A 33 13.23 2.58 -1.91
CA TYR A 33 12.83 3.88 -2.43
C TYR A 33 12.17 4.74 -1.35
N LEU A 34 11.21 4.18 -0.61
CA LEU A 34 10.51 4.88 0.47
C LEU A 34 11.45 5.25 1.63
N ALA A 35 12.43 4.40 1.95
CA ALA A 35 13.46 4.70 2.95
C ALA A 35 14.29 5.94 2.57
N GLY A 36 14.54 6.15 1.27
CA GLY A 36 15.20 7.36 0.75
C GLY A 36 14.30 8.60 0.67
N HIS A 37 12.98 8.44 0.83
CA HIS A 37 12.00 9.53 0.72
C HIS A 37 11.05 9.57 1.94
N PRO A 38 11.55 9.96 3.14
CA PRO A 38 10.78 9.88 4.38
C PRO A 38 9.49 10.71 4.43
N SER A 39 9.32 11.71 3.55
CA SER A 39 8.06 12.44 3.42
C SER A 39 6.92 11.53 2.98
N PHE A 40 7.17 10.59 2.05
CA PHE A 40 6.15 9.66 1.57
C PHE A 40 5.75 8.65 2.66
N LEU A 41 6.68 8.31 3.55
CA LEU A 41 6.41 7.47 4.71
C LEU A 41 5.48 8.17 5.73
N LYS A 42 5.18 9.46 5.60
CA LYS A 42 4.21 10.17 6.46
C LYS A 42 2.81 10.26 5.90
N CYS A 43 2.66 9.99 4.61
CA CYS A 43 1.39 10.05 3.89
C CYS A 43 0.57 8.78 4.07
N ASP A 44 -0.74 8.91 3.86
CA ASP A 44 -1.62 7.75 3.68
C ASP A 44 -1.26 7.02 2.37
N CYS A 45 -1.70 5.78 2.22
CA CYS A 45 -1.40 4.98 1.04
C CYS A 45 -2.60 4.17 0.57
N LEU A 46 -2.90 4.27 -0.73
CA LEU A 46 -3.79 3.36 -1.44
C LEU A 46 -2.96 2.38 -2.28
N SER A 47 -3.09 1.09 -2.01
CA SER A 47 -2.44 0.01 -2.75
C SER A 47 -3.44 -0.71 -3.65
N LEU A 48 -3.15 -0.77 -4.95
CA LEU A 48 -4.04 -1.30 -5.99
C LEU A 48 -3.37 -2.49 -6.68
N VAL A 49 -3.94 -3.69 -6.55
CA VAL A 49 -3.51 -4.83 -7.35
C VAL A 49 -4.44 -4.95 -8.56
N PHE A 50 -3.93 -4.60 -9.74
CA PHE A 50 -4.71 -4.59 -10.97
C PHE A 50 -5.00 -6.01 -11.50
N PRO A 51 -6.01 -6.18 -12.37
CA PRO A 51 -6.26 -7.47 -13.03
C PRO A 51 -5.01 -8.03 -13.69
N GLY A 52 -4.72 -9.31 -13.45
CA GLY A 52 -3.50 -9.96 -13.92
C GLY A 52 -2.25 -9.69 -13.08
N GLY A 53 -2.34 -8.86 -12.03
CA GLY A 53 -1.32 -8.73 -10.99
C GLY A 53 -1.21 -10.00 -10.13
N HIS A 54 -0.01 -10.48 -9.85
CA HIS A 54 0.20 -11.67 -9.02
C HIS A 54 1.56 -11.68 -8.34
N PHE A 55 1.67 -12.44 -7.25
CA PHE A 55 2.84 -12.52 -6.38
C PHE A 55 3.37 -13.96 -6.27
N ASP A 56 3.16 -14.81 -7.29
CA ASP A 56 3.37 -16.27 -7.20
C ASP A 56 4.81 -16.66 -6.83
N THR A 57 5.79 -15.82 -7.17
CA THR A 57 7.20 -16.03 -6.82
C THR A 57 7.55 -15.58 -5.40
N VAL A 58 6.63 -14.90 -4.71
CA VAL A 58 6.80 -14.38 -3.36
C VAL A 58 6.12 -15.31 -2.37
N THR A 59 6.91 -15.93 -1.50
CA THR A 59 6.37 -16.77 -0.43
C THR A 59 5.75 -15.89 0.67
N LEU A 60 4.82 -16.47 1.45
CA LEU A 60 4.24 -15.77 2.59
C LEU A 60 5.28 -15.46 3.70
N GLU A 61 6.37 -16.23 3.75
CA GLU A 61 7.50 -15.98 4.63
C GLU A 61 8.28 -14.74 4.17
N THR A 62 8.61 -14.66 2.88
CA THR A 62 9.24 -13.47 2.30
C THR A 62 8.37 -12.22 2.48
N LEU A 63 7.04 -12.33 2.42
CA LEU A 63 6.15 -11.22 2.77
C LEU A 63 6.28 -10.79 4.24
N ASN A 64 6.49 -11.73 5.18
CA ASN A 64 6.74 -11.38 6.58
C ASN A 64 8.09 -10.69 6.77
N GLU A 65 9.12 -11.08 6.02
CA GLU A 65 10.44 -10.43 6.05
C GLU A 65 10.36 -8.98 5.56
N ILE A 66 9.68 -8.77 4.42
CA ILE A 66 9.41 -7.43 3.86
C ILE A 66 8.65 -6.60 4.89
N PHE A 67 7.64 -7.18 5.53
CA PHE A 67 6.90 -6.52 6.61
C PHE A 67 7.81 -6.09 7.78
N GLY A 68 8.71 -6.98 8.22
CA GLY A 68 9.70 -6.67 9.24
C GLY A 68 10.61 -5.50 8.86
N ALA A 69 11.02 -5.43 7.58
CA ALA A 69 11.80 -4.30 7.06
C ALA A 69 11.01 -2.99 7.13
N TYR A 70 9.74 -2.98 6.73
CA TYR A 70 8.88 -1.80 6.87
C TYR A 70 8.72 -1.37 8.33
N LYS A 71 8.57 -2.32 9.26
CA LYS A 71 8.52 -1.99 10.69
C LYS A 71 9.76 -1.24 11.16
N ALA A 72 10.95 -1.70 10.76
CA ALA A 72 12.21 -1.03 11.09
C ALA A 72 12.33 0.38 10.47
N LEU A 73 11.76 0.60 9.28
CA LEU A 73 11.71 1.93 8.66
C LEU A 73 10.83 2.92 9.44
N TYR A 74 9.73 2.44 10.03
CA TYR A 74 8.78 3.29 10.75
C TYR A 74 9.09 3.47 12.23
N GLU A 75 9.80 2.53 12.86
CA GLU A 75 10.17 2.60 14.28
C GLU A 75 10.84 3.92 14.71
N PRO A 76 11.81 4.51 13.97
CA PRO A 76 12.42 5.78 14.37
C PRO A 76 11.53 7.00 14.11
N MET A 77 10.38 6.84 13.43
CA MET A 77 9.52 7.94 13.05
C MET A 77 8.53 8.27 14.17
N SER A 78 8.61 9.49 14.69
CA SER A 78 7.58 10.02 15.58
C SER A 78 6.36 10.44 14.77
N PHE A 79 5.34 9.59 14.75
CA PHE A 79 4.06 9.90 14.14
C PHE A 79 3.15 10.59 15.15
N GLN A 80 2.68 11.79 14.84
CA GLN A 80 1.63 12.45 15.63
C GLN A 80 0.23 11.89 15.36
N ILE A 81 0.06 11.19 14.22
CA ILE A 81 -1.20 10.62 13.74
C ILE A 81 -0.94 9.21 13.19
N ILE A 82 -1.88 8.29 13.40
CA ILE A 82 -1.84 6.95 12.81
C ILE A 82 -2.14 7.06 11.31
N ARG A 83 -1.27 6.49 10.47
CA ARG A 83 -1.46 6.48 9.01
C ARG A 83 -2.41 5.39 8.57
N ARG A 84 -3.04 5.58 7.41
CA ARG A 84 -3.97 4.63 6.80
C ARG A 84 -3.36 4.01 5.56
N SER A 85 -3.46 2.69 5.45
CA SER A 85 -3.09 1.92 4.26
C SER A 85 -4.33 1.16 3.76
N ALA A 86 -4.96 1.71 2.74
CA ALA A 86 -6.07 1.06 2.05
C ALA A 86 -5.54 0.12 0.97
N TRP A 87 -6.17 -1.05 0.81
CA TRP A 87 -5.84 -2.03 -0.22
C TRP A 87 -7.08 -2.38 -1.03
N ILE A 88 -6.95 -2.39 -2.35
CA ILE A 88 -7.97 -2.92 -3.27
C ILE A 88 -7.30 -3.96 -4.15
N CYS A 89 -7.86 -5.17 -4.17
CA CYS A 89 -7.34 -6.28 -4.95
C CYS A 89 -8.33 -6.65 -6.05
N PHE A 90 -8.01 -6.29 -7.29
CA PHE A 90 -8.79 -6.67 -8.47
C PHE A 90 -8.32 -7.99 -9.11
N SER A 91 -7.29 -8.63 -8.54
CA SER A 91 -6.74 -9.88 -9.06
C SER A 91 -6.98 -11.05 -8.11
N PRO A 92 -7.79 -12.05 -8.52
CA PRO A 92 -7.99 -13.25 -7.72
C PRO A 92 -6.68 -14.00 -7.41
N ALA A 93 -5.71 -13.98 -8.34
CA ALA A 93 -4.42 -14.65 -8.18
C ALA A 93 -3.57 -14.05 -7.04
N ALA A 94 -3.80 -12.77 -6.71
CA ALA A 94 -3.08 -12.08 -5.65
C ALA A 94 -3.80 -12.10 -4.30
N GLN A 95 -5.07 -12.51 -4.26
CA GLN A 95 -5.93 -12.32 -3.08
C GLN A 95 -5.35 -12.95 -1.82
N ALA A 96 -4.81 -14.17 -1.91
CA ALA A 96 -4.20 -14.85 -0.76
C ALA A 96 -3.01 -14.08 -0.18
N HIS A 97 -2.19 -13.47 -1.03
CA HIS A 97 -1.05 -12.65 -0.60
C HIS A 97 -1.52 -11.35 0.02
N VAL A 98 -2.54 -10.69 -0.55
CA VAL A 98 -3.12 -9.46 0.01
C VAL A 98 -3.81 -9.74 1.35
N ASP A 99 -4.53 -10.86 1.48
CA ASP A 99 -5.16 -11.31 2.72
C ASP A 99 -4.12 -11.58 3.81
N HIS A 100 -3.04 -12.28 3.48
CA HIS A 100 -1.93 -12.47 4.40
C HIS A 100 -1.27 -11.13 4.77
N TRP A 101 -1.14 -10.24 3.79
CA TRP A 101 -0.64 -8.89 3.98
C TRP A 101 -1.65 -7.98 4.69
N SER A 102 -2.92 -8.29 4.88
CA SER A 102 -3.83 -7.39 5.60
C SER A 102 -4.35 -7.97 6.90
N GLY A 103 -4.40 -9.30 7.00
CA GLY A 103 -5.06 -10.04 8.07
C GLY A 103 -4.34 -10.02 9.42
N LYS A 104 -3.05 -9.68 9.47
CA LYS A 104 -2.25 -9.66 10.72
C LYS A 104 -2.36 -8.34 11.48
N ARG A 105 -3.58 -7.88 11.75
CA ARG A 105 -3.90 -6.57 12.37
C ARG A 105 -3.16 -6.32 13.70
N GLU A 106 -2.99 -7.35 14.53
CA GLU A 106 -2.31 -7.22 15.83
C GLU A 106 -0.78 -7.09 15.73
N ALA A 107 -0.14 -7.81 14.80
CA ALA A 107 1.31 -7.66 14.55
C ALA A 107 1.66 -6.28 13.96
N ARG A 108 0.66 -5.57 13.43
CA ARG A 108 0.76 -4.29 12.71
C ARG A 108 0.53 -3.06 13.56
N ALA A 109 -0.01 -3.21 14.76
CA ALA A 109 -0.18 -2.10 15.70
C ALA A 109 1.14 -1.37 16.00
N ALA A 110 2.27 -2.07 15.91
CA ALA A 110 3.61 -1.51 16.10
C ALA A 110 4.12 -0.63 14.94
N MET A 111 3.39 -0.50 13.83
CA MET A 111 3.80 0.28 12.65
C MET A 111 3.14 1.66 12.55
N SER A 112 2.40 2.09 13.58
CA SER A 112 1.64 3.35 13.58
C SER A 112 0.78 3.52 12.32
N THR A 113 0.27 2.40 11.80
CA THR A 113 -0.50 2.32 10.56
C THR A 113 -1.70 1.40 10.75
N THR A 114 -2.89 1.86 10.43
CA THR A 114 -4.06 1.01 10.23
C THR A 114 -4.08 0.56 8.79
N LEU A 115 -4.32 -0.74 8.57
CA LEU A 115 -4.39 -1.30 7.24
C LEU A 115 -5.71 -2.05 7.06
N GLN A 116 -6.38 -1.79 5.95
CA GLN A 116 -7.68 -2.37 5.64
C GLN A 116 -7.83 -2.64 4.14
N GLN A 117 -8.50 -3.75 3.80
CA GLN A 117 -8.90 -4.07 2.43
C GLN A 117 -10.33 -3.59 2.16
N PHE A 118 -10.58 -3.21 0.90
CA PHE A 118 -11.86 -2.71 0.40
C PHE A 118 -12.20 -3.35 -0.94
N ALA A 119 -13.49 -3.38 -1.28
CA ALA A 119 -13.96 -3.91 -2.55
C ALA A 119 -13.96 -2.87 -3.68
N SER A 120 -14.03 -1.58 -3.33
CA SER A 120 -14.13 -0.49 -4.31
C SER A 120 -13.33 0.75 -3.92
N PHE A 121 -13.13 1.63 -4.90
CA PHE A 121 -12.54 2.95 -4.68
C PHE A 121 -13.40 3.83 -3.76
N GLU A 122 -14.72 3.69 -3.83
CA GLU A 122 -15.66 4.44 -3.00
C GLU A 122 -15.48 4.10 -1.53
N GLU A 123 -15.49 2.81 -1.17
CA GLU A 123 -15.29 2.36 0.21
C GLU A 123 -13.90 2.76 0.74
N ALA A 124 -12.86 2.62 -0.09
CA ALA A 124 -11.51 3.02 0.28
C ALA A 124 -11.40 4.54 0.44
N GLY A 125 -12.02 5.32 -0.44
CA GLY A 125 -12.03 6.78 -0.42
C GLY A 125 -12.72 7.33 0.82
N ASP A 126 -13.90 6.79 1.15
CA ASP A 126 -14.63 7.15 2.38
C ASP A 126 -13.76 6.90 3.63
N TRP A 127 -13.08 5.76 3.69
CA TRP A 127 -12.21 5.43 4.83
C TRP A 127 -10.93 6.29 4.89
N LEU A 128 -10.41 6.67 3.73
CA LEU A 128 -9.32 7.64 3.58
C LEU A 128 -9.81 9.09 3.79
N VAL A 129 -11.10 9.32 4.00
CA VAL A 129 -11.71 10.65 4.22
C VAL A 129 -11.46 11.56 3.02
N LEU A 130 -11.65 11.01 1.83
CA LEU A 130 -11.57 11.73 0.56
C LEU A 130 -12.97 12.18 0.15
N SER A 131 -13.05 13.34 -0.50
CA SER A 131 -14.26 13.79 -1.18
C SER A 131 -14.55 12.95 -2.43
N GLU A 132 -15.78 13.01 -2.94
CA GLU A 132 -16.17 12.32 -4.18
C GLU A 132 -15.25 12.67 -5.36
N ALA A 133 -14.85 13.94 -5.48
CA ALA A 133 -13.96 14.41 -6.55
C ALA A 133 -12.55 13.82 -6.43
N GLU A 134 -12.02 13.70 -5.21
CA GLU A 134 -10.71 13.12 -4.93
C GLU A 134 -10.72 11.60 -5.13
N THR A 135 -11.81 10.93 -4.74
CA THR A 135 -12.03 9.51 -5.02
C THR A 135 -12.11 9.22 -6.52
N LEU A 136 -12.78 10.08 -7.29
CA LEU A 136 -12.79 9.98 -8.76
C LEU A 136 -11.41 10.22 -9.37
N ALA A 137 -10.64 11.16 -8.81
CA ALA A 137 -9.26 11.41 -9.23
C ALA A 137 -8.36 10.19 -9.02
N LEU A 138 -8.54 9.44 -7.92
CA LEU A 138 -7.85 8.17 -7.67
C LEU A 138 -8.18 7.11 -8.74
N GLN A 139 -9.46 6.96 -9.07
CA GLN A 139 -9.90 5.96 -10.04
C GLN A 139 -9.36 6.26 -11.45
N THR A 140 -9.25 7.54 -11.80
CA THR A 140 -8.82 7.99 -13.14
C THR A 140 -7.31 8.26 -13.24
N GLY A 141 -6.60 8.30 -12.11
CA GLY A 141 -5.19 8.65 -12.01
C GLY A 141 -4.90 10.13 -12.29
N VAL A 142 -5.91 11.00 -12.30
CA VAL A 142 -5.73 12.44 -12.58
C VAL A 142 -5.09 13.12 -11.36
N GLY A 143 -3.96 13.80 -11.59
CA GLY A 143 -3.22 14.49 -10.53
C GLY A 143 -2.29 13.60 -9.71
N PHE A 144 -1.95 12.39 -10.20
CA PHE A 144 -1.05 11.42 -9.58
C PHE A 144 0.08 10.94 -10.51
#